data_AF-A0A2V5R4C4-F1
#
_entry.id   AF-A0A2V5R4C4-F1
#
_cell.length_a   1.000
_cell.length_b   1.000
_cell.length_c   1.000
_cell.angle_alpha   90.00
_cell.angle_beta   90.00
_cell.angle_gamma   90.00
#
_symmetry.space_group_name_H-M   'P 1'
#
loop_
_entity.id
_entity.type
_entity.pdbx_description
1 polymer ?
#
loop_
_entity_poly.entity_id
_entity_poly.type
_entity_poly.pdbx_seq_one_letter_code
_entity_poly.pdbx_strand_id
1 'polypeptide(L)'
;ANSNLVGQWNNYPEFNRLERLGLTMYGQMTAGSWIYIGSQGIVQGTFETFAAAGRKHFGGSLDGRFVLTGGLGGMGGAQPLAATMNGAVFLGVEVDPARIEKRLKSGYCDRITYSLDEALKLIDKARKGRQSLSVGLVSNCADVLPEIVKRGIVPDVLTDQTSAHDALNGYVPNEISLEEAFALRVKNPDEYVKRSMGAMAVHVEAMLALQKKGAVTFDYGNNIRAQAKNAGVQNAFDIPGFVPEYIRPLFCEGRGPFRWVALSGDPEDIARTDKLALELFPKNQTLARWMKLAKERIQFQGLPARICWFGYGERAEFGVAMNELVKRGEIKAPIVIGRDHLDAGSVASPNRETEGMLDGSDAIADWPLLNALINTAAGASWVSIHNGGGVGIGYSQHAGMVVVADGAENSKRRLERVLTSDPGLGVLRHADAGYARAIEFAAAHKMDIPMQPRTRD
;
A
#
# COMPACT_ATOMS: atom_id res chain seq x y z
N ALA A 1 14.86 5.26 14.72
CA ALA A 1 13.57 4.73 15.16
C ALA A 1 12.60 5.90 15.30
N ASN A 2 11.39 5.83 14.74
CA ASN A 2 10.50 7.00 14.62
C ASN A 2 9.11 6.72 15.21
N SER A 3 8.53 7.70 15.89
CA SER A 3 7.13 7.68 16.39
C SER A 3 6.80 6.60 17.43
N ASN A 4 7.79 5.89 17.97
CA ASN A 4 7.56 4.86 18.99
C ASN A 4 7.21 5.52 20.32
N LEU A 5 6.11 5.06 20.93
CA LEU A 5 5.62 5.52 22.23
C LEU A 5 5.41 4.30 23.12
N VAL A 6 5.63 4.45 24.42
CA VAL A 6 5.46 3.36 25.40
C VAL A 6 3.99 2.98 25.47
N GLY A 7 3.66 1.69 25.28
CA GLY A 7 2.34 1.07 25.52
C GLY A 7 1.14 2.00 25.72
N GLN A 8 0.79 2.30 26.97
CA GLN A 8 -0.37 3.12 27.34
C GLN A 8 -0.37 4.54 26.72
N TRP A 9 0.80 5.10 26.45
CA TRP A 9 1.00 6.40 25.82
C TRP A 9 0.99 6.34 24.29
N ASN A 10 0.88 5.14 23.70
CA ASN A 10 0.83 4.95 22.25
C ASN A 10 -0.55 5.30 21.67
N ASN A 11 -0.89 6.58 21.72
CA ASN A 11 -2.17 7.12 21.25
C ASN A 11 -1.97 8.54 20.67
N TYR A 12 -2.92 8.97 19.83
CA TYR A 12 -2.88 10.29 19.19
C TYR A 12 -2.88 11.47 20.18
N PRO A 13 -3.68 11.49 21.27
CA PRO A 13 -3.62 12.58 22.25
C PRO A 13 -2.21 12.87 22.76
N GLU A 14 -1.48 11.82 23.16
CA GLU A 14 -0.10 11.98 23.63
C GLU A 14 0.88 12.30 22.50
N PHE A 15 0.75 11.64 21.33
CA PHE A 15 1.55 11.96 20.16
C PHE A 15 1.45 13.44 19.78
N ASN A 16 0.23 13.98 19.70
CA ASN A 16 -0.03 15.38 19.36
C ASN A 16 0.48 16.34 20.44
N ARG A 17 0.43 15.95 21.72
CA ARG A 17 1.02 16.73 22.81
C ARG A 17 2.54 16.85 22.64
N LEU A 18 3.21 15.73 22.37
CA LEU A 18 4.67 15.70 22.13
C LEU A 18 5.05 16.45 20.84
N GLU A 19 4.24 16.36 19.79
CA GLU A 19 4.47 17.06 18.53
C GLU A 19 4.42 18.58 18.72
N ARG A 20 3.41 19.09 19.45
CA ARG A 20 3.31 20.53 19.79
C ARG A 20 4.49 21.03 20.63
N LEU A 21 5.14 20.16 21.38
CA LEU A 21 6.36 20.47 22.14
C LEU A 21 7.64 20.35 21.30
N GLY A 22 7.55 19.92 20.03
CA GLY A 22 8.69 19.69 19.16
C GLY A 22 9.50 18.43 19.52
N LEU A 23 8.89 17.45 20.20
CA LEU A 23 9.58 16.28 20.78
C LEU A 23 9.37 14.97 19.99
N THR A 24 8.53 14.97 18.96
CA THR A 24 8.28 13.77 18.13
C THR A 24 8.01 14.16 16.67
N MET A 25 8.04 13.16 15.80
CA MET A 25 7.75 13.27 14.37
C MET A 25 7.01 12.01 13.93
N TYR A 26 6.05 12.14 13.01
CA TYR A 26 5.38 11.00 12.39
C TYR A 26 6.21 10.46 11.22
N GLY A 27 6.81 9.28 11.38
CA GLY A 27 7.68 8.68 10.37
C GLY A 27 6.93 7.99 9.22
N GLN A 28 5.61 7.79 9.37
CA GLN A 28 4.82 6.90 8.50
C GLN A 28 5.59 5.57 8.31
N MET A 29 5.61 5.00 7.11
CA MET A 29 6.45 3.87 6.75
C MET A 29 7.73 4.40 6.10
N THR A 30 7.65 4.87 4.85
CA THR A 30 8.84 5.21 4.05
C THR A 30 9.30 6.67 4.14
N ALA A 31 8.53 7.53 4.82
CA ALA A 31 8.85 8.95 4.93
C ALA A 31 10.05 9.18 5.85
N GLY A 32 9.98 8.71 7.09
CA GLY A 32 11.07 8.83 8.08
C GLY A 32 12.22 7.84 7.88
N SER A 33 12.12 6.93 6.91
CA SER A 33 13.15 5.92 6.58
C SER A 33 13.75 6.09 5.18
N TRP A 34 13.41 7.20 4.50
CA TRP A 34 14.06 7.69 3.28
C TRP A 34 14.09 6.68 2.12
N ILE A 35 12.97 6.00 1.88
CA ILE A 35 12.81 5.06 0.76
C ILE A 35 11.48 5.25 0.01
N TYR A 36 10.94 6.46 0.08
CA TYR A 36 9.76 6.88 -0.67
C TYR A 36 10.12 7.23 -2.12
N ILE A 37 9.41 6.65 -3.09
CA ILE A 37 9.69 6.79 -4.53
C ILE A 37 8.50 7.39 -5.31
N GLY A 38 7.75 8.28 -4.64
CA GLY A 38 6.52 8.81 -5.19
C GLY A 38 5.36 7.80 -5.17
N SER A 39 4.33 8.07 -5.97
CA SER A 39 3.12 7.24 -6.06
C SER A 39 3.42 5.84 -6.63
N GLN A 40 4.56 5.68 -7.31
CA GLN A 40 5.00 4.38 -7.81
C GLN A 40 5.23 3.37 -6.67
N GLY A 41 5.58 3.82 -5.46
CA GLY A 41 5.88 2.91 -4.34
C GLY A 41 4.74 1.95 -3.98
N ILE A 42 3.48 2.34 -4.22
CA ILE A 42 2.30 1.54 -3.91
C ILE A 42 1.55 1.05 -5.15
N VAL A 43 1.80 1.63 -6.34
CA VAL A 43 0.98 1.36 -7.53
C VAL A 43 0.97 -0.11 -7.92
N GLN A 44 2.08 -0.84 -7.76
CA GLN A 44 2.08 -2.27 -8.00
C GLN A 44 1.28 -3.05 -6.96
N GLY A 45 1.36 -2.69 -5.67
CA GLY A 45 0.53 -3.33 -4.64
C GLY A 45 -0.97 -3.14 -4.92
N THR A 46 -1.35 -1.96 -5.38
CA THR A 46 -2.72 -1.67 -5.83
C THR A 46 -3.08 -2.39 -7.11
N PHE A 47 -2.16 -2.49 -8.06
CA PHE A 47 -2.34 -3.28 -9.28
C PHE A 47 -2.55 -4.77 -8.95
N GLU A 48 -1.76 -5.35 -8.05
CA GLU A 48 -1.88 -6.74 -7.62
C GLU A 48 -3.16 -6.99 -6.84
N THR A 49 -3.58 -6.04 -5.99
CA THR A 49 -4.87 -6.13 -5.27
C THR A 49 -6.04 -6.18 -6.26
N PHE A 50 -6.07 -5.26 -7.22
CA PHE A 50 -7.11 -5.25 -8.24
C PHE A 50 -7.04 -6.46 -9.18
N ALA A 51 -5.85 -6.92 -9.54
CA ALA A 51 -5.66 -8.13 -10.33
C ALA A 51 -6.16 -9.38 -9.58
N ALA A 52 -5.89 -9.46 -8.27
CA ALA A 52 -6.38 -10.53 -7.40
C ALA A 52 -7.90 -10.49 -7.25
N ALA A 53 -8.51 -9.31 -7.06
CA ALA A 53 -9.95 -9.14 -7.07
C ALA A 53 -10.56 -9.58 -8.42
N GLY A 54 -9.93 -9.20 -9.54
CA GLY A 54 -10.27 -9.66 -10.90
C GLY A 54 -10.30 -11.19 -11.02
N ARG A 55 -9.26 -11.87 -10.53
CA ARG A 55 -9.18 -13.33 -10.51
C ARG A 55 -10.24 -13.97 -9.61
N LYS A 56 -10.43 -13.44 -8.40
CA LYS A 56 -11.33 -14.01 -7.40
C LYS A 56 -12.80 -13.84 -7.75
N HIS A 57 -13.18 -12.71 -8.36
CA HIS A 57 -14.59 -12.33 -8.51
C HIS A 57 -15.07 -12.16 -9.97
N PHE A 58 -14.16 -11.95 -10.93
CA PHE A 58 -14.53 -11.50 -12.27
C PHE A 58 -13.91 -12.31 -13.42
N GLY A 59 -13.48 -13.54 -13.15
CA GLY A 59 -12.95 -14.44 -14.19
C GLY A 59 -11.56 -14.05 -14.71
N GLY A 60 -10.78 -13.29 -13.92
CA GLY A 60 -9.38 -12.98 -14.23
C GLY A 60 -9.09 -11.55 -14.69
N SER A 61 -10.10 -10.74 -15.00
CA SER A 61 -9.93 -9.38 -15.52
C SER A 61 -10.92 -8.39 -14.91
N LEU A 62 -10.52 -7.11 -14.83
CA LEU A 62 -11.42 -6.00 -14.51
C LEU A 62 -11.89 -5.23 -15.76
N ASP A 63 -11.68 -5.78 -16.96
CA ASP A 63 -12.14 -5.15 -18.21
C ASP A 63 -13.63 -4.79 -18.16
N GLY A 64 -13.94 -3.50 -18.31
CA GLY A 64 -15.32 -2.98 -18.30
C GLY A 64 -15.99 -2.97 -16.92
N ARG A 65 -15.27 -3.34 -15.86
CA ARG A 65 -15.73 -3.27 -14.46
C ARG A 65 -15.60 -1.86 -13.92
N PHE A 66 -16.54 -1.47 -13.09
CA PHE A 66 -16.57 -0.17 -12.43
C PHE A 66 -15.96 -0.26 -11.03
N VAL A 67 -14.82 0.42 -10.83
CA VAL A 67 -14.16 0.61 -9.53
C VAL A 67 -14.55 1.99 -8.97
N LEU A 68 -15.08 2.03 -7.76
CA LEU A 68 -15.35 3.25 -7.01
C LEU A 68 -14.44 3.31 -5.77
N THR A 69 -13.83 4.47 -5.52
CA THR A 69 -13.00 4.68 -4.31
C THR A 69 -12.97 6.14 -3.86
N GLY A 70 -12.42 6.39 -2.68
CA GLY A 70 -12.06 7.69 -2.15
C GLY A 70 -10.54 7.90 -2.00
N GLY A 71 -10.12 9.17 -2.03
CA GLY A 71 -8.77 9.64 -1.73
C GLY A 71 -7.79 9.56 -2.91
N LEU A 72 -7.33 10.71 -3.40
CA LEU A 72 -6.31 10.84 -4.45
C LEU A 72 -5.05 11.53 -3.91
N GLY A 73 -4.67 11.16 -2.68
CA GLY A 73 -3.45 11.59 -1.99
C GLY A 73 -2.17 10.97 -2.57
N GLY A 74 -1.04 11.05 -1.83
CA GLY A 74 0.26 10.53 -2.30
C GLY A 74 0.21 9.06 -2.71
N MET A 75 -0.38 8.24 -1.84
CA MET A 75 -0.62 6.81 -2.07
C MET A 75 -1.95 6.58 -2.82
N GLY A 76 -3.04 7.24 -2.36
CA GLY A 76 -4.37 7.27 -2.99
C GLY A 76 -4.38 7.52 -4.50
N GLY A 77 -3.48 8.38 -4.95
CA GLY A 77 -3.33 8.73 -6.36
C GLY A 77 -2.82 7.61 -7.25
N ALA A 78 -2.38 6.48 -6.69
CA ALA A 78 -2.00 5.28 -7.44
C ALA A 78 -3.21 4.43 -7.87
N GLN A 79 -4.35 4.56 -7.19
CA GLN A 79 -5.56 3.78 -7.46
C GLN A 79 -6.09 3.90 -8.91
N PRO A 80 -6.18 5.10 -9.52
CA PRO A 80 -6.73 5.22 -10.86
C PRO A 80 -5.85 4.52 -11.92
N LEU A 81 -4.53 4.68 -11.82
CA LEU A 81 -3.60 4.02 -12.72
C LEU A 81 -3.61 2.49 -12.54
N ALA A 82 -3.60 2.01 -11.30
CA ALA A 82 -3.65 0.57 -11.01
C ALA A 82 -4.96 -0.09 -11.50
N ALA A 83 -6.09 0.60 -11.36
CA ALA A 83 -7.39 0.13 -11.86
C ALA A 83 -7.39 0.08 -13.40
N THR A 84 -6.96 1.14 -14.07
CA THR A 84 -6.93 1.20 -15.54
C THR A 84 -5.92 0.24 -16.17
N MET A 85 -4.78 -0.03 -15.52
CA MET A 85 -3.83 -1.10 -15.92
C MET A 85 -4.43 -2.51 -15.83
N ASN A 86 -5.49 -2.69 -15.03
CA ASN A 86 -6.29 -3.91 -14.96
C ASN A 86 -7.53 -3.88 -15.88
N GLY A 87 -7.69 -2.85 -16.72
CA GLY A 87 -8.80 -2.73 -17.67
C GLY A 87 -10.07 -2.08 -17.11
N ALA A 88 -10.05 -1.68 -15.83
CA ALA A 88 -11.22 -1.12 -15.17
C ALA A 88 -11.54 0.30 -15.65
N VAL A 89 -12.80 0.65 -15.45
CA VAL A 89 -13.28 2.04 -15.45
C VAL A 89 -13.36 2.49 -13.99
N PHE A 90 -12.79 3.65 -13.67
CA PHE A 90 -12.50 4.08 -12.32
C PHE A 90 -13.11 5.44 -12.01
N LEU A 91 -13.77 5.56 -10.85
CA LEU A 91 -14.17 6.83 -10.25
C LEU A 91 -13.50 6.98 -8.86
N GLY A 92 -12.68 8.02 -8.71
CA GLY A 92 -12.05 8.37 -7.44
C GLY A 92 -12.61 9.68 -6.92
N VAL A 93 -13.16 9.69 -5.71
CA VAL A 93 -13.67 10.90 -5.05
C VAL A 93 -12.56 11.55 -4.22
N GLU A 94 -12.32 12.84 -4.43
CA GLU A 94 -11.30 13.61 -3.73
C GLU A 94 -11.80 15.03 -3.49
N VAL A 95 -11.68 15.53 -2.27
CA VAL A 95 -12.26 16.82 -1.88
C VAL A 95 -11.38 18.00 -2.29
N ASP A 96 -10.07 17.79 -2.37
CA ASP A 96 -9.10 18.83 -2.76
C ASP A 96 -8.77 18.73 -4.26
N PRO A 97 -9.25 19.67 -5.11
CA PRO A 97 -9.01 19.64 -6.55
C PRO A 97 -7.53 19.64 -6.91
N ALA A 98 -6.67 20.29 -6.12
CA ALA A 98 -5.23 20.33 -6.37
C ALA A 98 -4.59 18.93 -6.29
N ARG A 99 -5.20 18.01 -5.52
CA ARG A 99 -4.77 16.62 -5.48
C ARG A 99 -5.08 15.90 -6.79
N ILE A 100 -6.28 16.07 -7.35
CA ILE A 100 -6.64 15.45 -8.62
C ILE A 100 -5.77 16.01 -9.75
N GLU A 101 -5.61 17.32 -9.82
CA GLU A 101 -4.76 18.00 -10.80
C GLU A 101 -3.32 17.49 -10.79
N LYS A 102 -2.76 17.23 -9.61
CA LYS A 102 -1.43 16.64 -9.49
C LYS A 102 -1.34 15.26 -10.15
N ARG A 103 -2.41 14.47 -10.12
CA ARG A 103 -2.46 13.10 -10.70
C ARG A 103 -2.68 13.16 -12.20
N LEU A 104 -3.43 14.14 -12.69
CA LEU A 104 -3.49 14.44 -14.12
C LEU A 104 -2.09 14.77 -14.66
N LYS A 105 -1.38 15.69 -13.98
CA LYS A 105 -0.02 16.11 -14.40
C LYS A 105 0.98 14.96 -14.42
N SER A 106 0.87 14.01 -13.49
CA SER A 106 1.76 12.84 -13.43
C SER A 106 1.31 11.65 -14.30
N GLY A 107 0.18 11.76 -15.01
CA GLY A 107 -0.38 10.67 -15.82
C GLY A 107 -1.02 9.52 -15.02
N TYR A 108 -1.33 9.76 -13.74
CA TYR A 108 -1.94 8.78 -12.84
C TYR A 108 -3.48 8.81 -12.85
N CYS A 109 -4.08 9.86 -13.42
CA CYS A 109 -5.52 10.01 -13.62
C CYS A 109 -5.78 10.61 -15.02
N ASP A 110 -6.87 10.26 -15.68
CA ASP A 110 -7.15 10.69 -17.06
C ASP A 110 -8.02 11.96 -17.13
N ARG A 111 -8.98 12.11 -16.22
CA ARG A 111 -9.99 13.19 -16.24
C ARG A 111 -10.30 13.70 -14.83
N ILE A 112 -10.71 14.97 -14.76
CA ILE A 112 -11.29 15.61 -13.57
C ILE A 112 -12.70 16.11 -13.92
N THR A 113 -13.62 16.05 -12.96
CA THR A 113 -14.93 16.69 -13.03
C THR A 113 -15.37 17.16 -11.64
N TYR A 114 -16.31 18.10 -11.61
CA TYR A 114 -16.92 18.66 -10.40
C TYR A 114 -18.40 18.25 -10.26
N SER A 115 -18.88 17.33 -11.12
CA SER A 115 -20.26 16.87 -11.15
C SER A 115 -20.34 15.35 -11.12
N LEU A 116 -21.08 14.81 -10.15
CA LEU A 116 -21.35 13.37 -10.10
C LEU A 116 -22.07 12.88 -11.36
N ASP A 117 -22.98 13.69 -11.91
CA ASP A 117 -23.72 13.33 -13.13
C ASP A 117 -22.80 13.21 -14.35
N GLU A 118 -21.86 14.15 -14.50
CA GLU A 118 -20.85 14.08 -15.56
C GLU A 118 -19.92 12.88 -15.35
N ALA A 119 -19.45 12.67 -14.12
CA ALA A 119 -18.62 11.53 -13.78
C ALA A 119 -19.29 10.22 -14.20
N LEU A 120 -20.53 9.98 -13.77
CA LEU A 120 -21.28 8.76 -14.09
C LEU A 120 -21.52 8.59 -15.59
N LYS A 121 -21.76 9.68 -16.35
CA LYS A 121 -21.87 9.63 -17.82
C LYS A 121 -20.56 9.20 -18.48
N LEU A 122 -19.43 9.71 -18.00
CA LEU A 122 -18.10 9.31 -18.49
C LEU A 122 -17.82 7.83 -18.21
N ILE A 123 -18.14 7.38 -16.98
CA ILE A 123 -17.99 5.97 -16.58
C ILE A 123 -18.85 5.07 -17.48
N ASP A 124 -20.14 5.37 -17.66
CA ASP A 124 -21.04 4.57 -18.50
C ASP A 124 -20.58 4.52 -19.96
N LYS A 125 -20.14 5.65 -20.52
CA LYS A 125 -19.60 5.73 -21.88
C LYS A 125 -18.35 4.85 -22.04
N ALA A 126 -17.40 4.92 -21.10
CA ALA A 126 -16.17 4.13 -21.13
C ALA A 126 -16.46 2.62 -21.00
N ARG A 127 -17.40 2.25 -20.12
CA ARG A 127 -17.85 0.85 -19.97
C ARG A 127 -18.45 0.31 -21.27
N LYS A 128 -19.38 1.04 -21.88
CA LYS A 128 -20.00 0.65 -23.18
C LYS A 128 -18.97 0.58 -24.31
N GLY A 129 -17.99 1.46 -24.31
CA GLY A 129 -16.89 1.48 -25.27
C GLY A 129 -15.78 0.46 -25.01
N ARG A 130 -15.83 -0.30 -23.90
CA ARG A 130 -14.76 -1.22 -23.45
C ARG A 130 -13.40 -0.52 -23.34
N GLN A 131 -13.39 0.72 -22.85
CA GLN A 131 -12.18 1.51 -22.66
C GLN A 131 -11.89 1.64 -21.15
N SER A 132 -10.65 1.39 -20.76
CA SER A 132 -10.18 1.76 -19.41
C SER A 132 -10.12 3.28 -19.31
N LEU A 133 -10.75 3.86 -18.29
CA LEU A 133 -10.76 5.30 -18.05
C LEU A 133 -10.75 5.56 -16.55
N SER A 134 -9.96 6.52 -16.10
CA SER A 134 -9.98 7.03 -14.73
C SER A 134 -10.50 8.46 -14.63
N VAL A 135 -11.49 8.66 -13.76
CA VAL A 135 -12.11 9.96 -13.49
C VAL A 135 -11.94 10.31 -12.03
N GLY A 136 -11.35 11.47 -11.75
CA GLY A 136 -11.36 12.10 -10.43
C GLY A 136 -12.57 13.03 -10.30
N LEU A 137 -13.38 12.85 -9.26
CA LEU A 137 -14.50 13.72 -8.91
C LEU A 137 -14.13 14.61 -7.72
N VAL A 138 -14.21 15.92 -7.91
CA VAL A 138 -14.01 16.90 -6.83
C VAL A 138 -15.25 16.94 -5.95
N SER A 139 -15.23 16.22 -4.83
CA SER A 139 -16.33 16.12 -3.87
C SER A 139 -15.92 15.40 -2.58
N ASN A 140 -16.83 15.32 -1.60
CA ASN A 140 -16.61 14.56 -0.37
C ASN A 140 -17.18 13.14 -0.49
N CYS A 141 -16.40 12.13 -0.08
CA CYS A 141 -16.85 10.73 -0.10
C CYS A 141 -18.09 10.50 0.75
N ALA A 142 -18.20 11.17 1.91
CA ALA A 142 -19.34 11.07 2.81
C ALA A 142 -20.62 11.72 2.24
N ASP A 143 -20.53 12.46 1.13
CA ASP A 143 -21.71 12.95 0.38
C ASP A 143 -21.98 12.09 -0.87
N VAL A 144 -20.92 11.73 -1.61
CA VAL A 144 -21.04 11.01 -2.88
C VAL A 144 -21.50 9.57 -2.71
N LEU A 145 -20.94 8.81 -1.75
CA LEU A 145 -21.30 7.40 -1.60
C LEU A 145 -22.76 7.20 -1.15
N PRO A 146 -23.29 7.97 -0.18
CA PRO A 146 -24.72 7.93 0.14
C PRO A 146 -25.61 8.28 -1.07
N GLU A 147 -25.22 9.26 -1.89
CA GLU A 147 -25.97 9.62 -3.09
C GLU A 147 -25.93 8.49 -4.14
N ILE A 148 -24.79 7.81 -4.32
CA ILE A 148 -24.67 6.62 -5.17
C ILE A 148 -25.59 5.49 -4.67
N VAL A 149 -25.65 5.26 -3.37
CA VAL A 149 -26.57 4.30 -2.73
C VAL A 149 -28.04 4.65 -3.05
N LYS A 150 -28.42 5.92 -2.88
CA LYS A 150 -29.77 6.44 -3.13
C LYS A 150 -30.19 6.30 -4.60
N ARG A 151 -29.25 6.52 -5.53
CA ARG A 151 -29.47 6.34 -6.97
C ARG A 151 -29.50 4.88 -7.41
N GLY A 152 -29.21 3.94 -6.51
CA GLY A 152 -29.20 2.51 -6.84
C GLY A 152 -28.05 2.09 -7.75
N ILE A 153 -26.96 2.87 -7.79
CA ILE A 153 -25.79 2.57 -8.61
C ILE A 153 -24.86 1.69 -7.76
N VAL A 154 -24.55 0.50 -8.28
CA VAL A 154 -23.67 -0.46 -7.61
C VAL A 154 -22.36 -0.57 -8.39
N PRO A 155 -21.21 -0.19 -7.81
CA PRO A 155 -19.92 -0.45 -8.43
C PRO A 155 -19.63 -1.96 -8.41
N ASP A 156 -18.83 -2.44 -9.36
CA ASP A 156 -18.36 -3.83 -9.34
C ASP A 156 -17.36 -4.02 -8.18
N VAL A 157 -16.47 -3.03 -7.95
CA VAL A 157 -15.48 -3.01 -6.86
C VAL A 157 -15.56 -1.70 -6.09
N LEU A 158 -15.53 -1.78 -4.75
CA LEU A 158 -15.59 -0.65 -3.84
C LEU A 158 -14.48 -0.72 -2.79
N THR A 159 -13.79 0.39 -2.58
CA THR A 159 -12.73 0.51 -1.56
C THR A 159 -12.58 1.97 -1.13
N ASP A 160 -11.67 2.26 -0.20
CA ASP A 160 -11.29 3.63 0.17
C ASP A 160 -9.80 3.77 0.49
N GLN A 161 -9.21 4.91 0.14
CA GLN A 161 -7.84 5.28 0.51
C GLN A 161 -7.72 6.76 0.93
N THR A 162 -8.78 7.35 1.47
CA THR A 162 -8.66 8.60 2.23
C THR A 162 -7.69 8.44 3.41
N SER A 163 -7.21 9.54 3.98
CA SER A 163 -6.31 9.47 5.15
C SER A 163 -7.09 9.31 6.46
N ALA A 164 -8.01 8.34 6.53
CA ALA A 164 -8.87 8.06 7.69
C ALA A 164 -8.09 7.75 8.99
N HIS A 165 -6.84 7.32 8.88
CA HIS A 165 -5.97 7.05 10.02
C HIS A 165 -5.69 8.28 10.89
N ASP A 166 -5.82 9.48 10.35
CA ASP A 166 -5.66 10.75 11.06
C ASP A 166 -6.91 11.61 10.87
N ALA A 167 -7.83 11.55 11.85
CA ALA A 167 -9.08 12.30 11.81
C ALA A 167 -8.89 13.83 11.87
N LEU A 168 -7.74 14.33 12.32
CA LEU A 168 -7.48 15.78 12.42
C LEU A 168 -6.91 16.34 11.12
N ASN A 169 -5.95 15.63 10.52
CA ASN A 169 -5.23 16.14 9.35
C ASN A 169 -5.67 15.49 8.03
N GLY A 170 -6.25 14.30 8.08
CA GLY A 170 -6.38 13.40 6.94
C GLY A 170 -7.79 13.27 6.33
N TYR A 171 -8.85 13.39 7.15
CA TYR A 171 -10.23 13.24 6.67
C TYR A 171 -10.97 14.58 6.78
N VAL A 172 -11.58 15.05 5.69
CA VAL A 172 -12.32 16.33 5.68
C VAL A 172 -13.78 16.06 6.03
N PRO A 173 -14.35 16.74 7.05
CA PRO A 173 -15.77 16.59 7.38
C PRO A 173 -16.64 17.06 6.22
N ASN A 174 -17.79 16.43 6.01
CA ASN A 174 -18.74 16.81 4.98
C ASN A 174 -19.66 17.97 5.43
N GLU A 175 -20.53 18.43 4.52
CA GLU A 175 -21.47 19.55 4.72
C GLU A 175 -20.84 20.95 4.94
N ILE A 176 -19.52 21.09 4.78
CA ILE A 176 -18.81 22.37 4.81
C ILE A 176 -17.82 22.46 3.64
N SER A 177 -17.42 23.68 3.26
CA SER A 177 -16.40 23.85 2.22
C SER A 177 -15.01 23.42 2.71
N LEU A 178 -14.08 23.20 1.77
CA LEU A 178 -12.71 22.86 2.10
C LEU A 178 -12.01 23.99 2.88
N GLU A 179 -12.29 25.24 2.52
CA GLU A 179 -11.79 26.43 3.21
C GLU A 179 -12.31 26.53 4.64
N GLU A 180 -13.63 26.29 4.83
CA GLU A 180 -14.25 26.25 6.15
C GLU A 180 -13.67 25.13 7.01
N ALA A 181 -13.42 23.96 6.42
CA ALA A 181 -12.79 22.83 7.09
C ALA A 181 -11.37 23.17 7.56
N PHE A 182 -10.56 23.85 6.75
CA PHE A 182 -9.23 24.30 7.14
C PHE A 182 -9.28 25.34 8.27
N ALA A 183 -10.22 26.28 8.22
CA ALA A 183 -10.43 27.23 9.30
C ALA A 183 -10.86 26.54 10.61
N LEU A 184 -11.78 25.57 10.52
CA LEU A 184 -12.26 24.80 11.67
C LEU A 184 -11.13 24.00 12.33
N ARG A 185 -10.27 23.36 11.53
CA ARG A 185 -9.13 22.56 12.03
C ARG A 185 -8.21 23.36 12.95
N VAL A 186 -7.96 24.63 12.62
CA VAL A 186 -7.11 25.52 13.43
C VAL A 186 -7.87 26.08 14.63
N LYS A 187 -9.10 26.54 14.41
CA LYS A 187 -9.89 27.23 15.44
C LYS A 187 -10.40 26.29 16.53
N ASN A 188 -10.83 25.09 16.17
CA ASN A 188 -11.40 24.10 17.07
C ASN A 188 -11.09 22.66 16.58
N PRO A 189 -9.87 22.15 16.84
CA PRO A 189 -9.43 20.84 16.37
C PRO A 189 -10.28 19.69 16.93
N ASP A 190 -10.80 19.79 18.14
CA ASP A 190 -11.64 18.74 18.75
C ASP A 190 -12.98 18.59 18.01
N GLU A 191 -13.61 19.73 17.66
CA GLU A 191 -14.83 19.72 16.84
C GLU A 191 -14.53 19.21 15.42
N TYR A 192 -13.37 19.56 14.84
CA TYR A 192 -12.96 19.03 13.54
C TYR A 192 -12.87 17.49 13.56
N VAL A 193 -12.20 16.93 14.58
CA VAL A 193 -12.07 15.48 14.76
C VAL A 193 -13.45 14.86 14.90
N LYS A 194 -14.31 15.41 15.77
CA LYS A 194 -15.68 14.89 15.98
C LYS A 194 -16.48 14.83 14.68
N ARG A 195 -16.45 15.90 13.87
CA ARG A 195 -17.15 15.92 12.57
C ARG A 195 -16.55 14.96 11.56
N SER A 196 -15.22 14.85 11.52
CA SER A 196 -14.52 13.93 10.62
C SER A 196 -14.84 12.47 10.95
N MET A 197 -14.94 12.13 12.24
CA MET A 197 -15.40 10.81 12.71
C MET A 197 -16.84 10.53 12.28
N GLY A 198 -17.74 11.51 12.38
CA GLY A 198 -19.12 11.39 11.88
C GLY A 198 -19.18 11.17 10.36
N ALA A 199 -18.38 11.91 9.59
CA ALA A 199 -18.29 11.75 8.14
C ALA A 199 -17.73 10.37 7.74
N MET A 200 -16.76 9.83 8.48
CA MET A 200 -16.25 8.47 8.26
C MET A 200 -17.31 7.40 8.58
N ALA A 201 -18.16 7.61 9.59
CA ALA A 201 -19.28 6.70 9.86
C ALA A 201 -20.25 6.64 8.67
N VAL A 202 -20.71 7.80 8.18
CA VAL A 202 -21.61 7.90 7.01
C VAL A 202 -20.99 7.26 5.76
N HIS A 203 -19.70 7.49 5.54
CA HIS A 203 -18.95 6.85 4.45
C HIS A 203 -19.03 5.31 4.55
N VAL A 204 -18.68 4.74 5.71
CA VAL A 204 -18.65 3.28 5.91
C VAL A 204 -20.06 2.67 5.86
N GLU A 205 -21.07 3.33 6.39
CA GLU A 205 -22.47 2.90 6.25
C GLU A 205 -22.88 2.79 4.78
N ALA A 206 -22.47 3.75 3.94
CA ALA A 206 -22.71 3.68 2.51
C ALA A 206 -21.91 2.54 1.84
N MET A 207 -20.68 2.27 2.27
CA MET A 207 -19.89 1.12 1.79
C MET A 207 -20.57 -0.21 2.13
N LEU A 208 -21.07 -0.37 3.36
CA LEU A 208 -21.84 -1.55 3.80
C LEU A 208 -23.13 -1.70 2.99
N ALA A 209 -23.84 -0.60 2.72
CA ALA A 209 -25.05 -0.63 1.90
C ALA A 209 -24.78 -1.07 0.46
N LEU A 210 -23.67 -0.63 -0.15
CA LEU A 210 -23.25 -1.06 -1.49
C LEU A 210 -22.76 -2.51 -1.50
N GLN A 211 -22.03 -2.94 -0.46
CA GLN A 211 -21.63 -4.34 -0.27
C GLN A 211 -22.86 -5.27 -0.24
N LYS A 212 -23.88 -4.91 0.54
CA LYS A 212 -25.15 -5.66 0.61
C LYS A 212 -25.88 -5.72 -0.74
N LYS A 213 -25.69 -4.73 -1.61
CA LYS A 213 -26.21 -4.71 -2.99
C LYS A 213 -25.34 -5.49 -3.98
N GLY A 214 -24.22 -6.07 -3.55
CA GLY A 214 -23.36 -6.95 -4.34
C GLY A 214 -22.04 -6.34 -4.80
N ALA A 215 -21.67 -5.14 -4.36
CA ALA A 215 -20.33 -4.61 -4.63
C ALA A 215 -19.26 -5.46 -3.92
N VAL A 216 -18.16 -5.79 -4.62
CA VAL A 216 -16.99 -6.39 -3.99
C VAL A 216 -16.28 -5.30 -3.18
N THR A 217 -16.53 -5.27 -1.88
CA THR A 217 -16.08 -4.21 -0.98
C THR A 217 -14.95 -4.69 -0.07
N PHE A 218 -13.88 -3.89 0.04
CA PHE A 218 -12.78 -4.14 0.96
C PHE A 218 -12.17 -2.84 1.50
N ASP A 219 -11.47 -2.93 2.62
CA ASP A 219 -10.67 -1.85 3.21
C ASP A 219 -9.24 -1.88 2.67
N TYR A 220 -8.71 -0.71 2.31
CA TYR A 220 -7.37 -0.57 1.73
C TYR A 220 -6.34 0.03 2.70
N GLY A 221 -6.47 -0.32 3.97
CA GLY A 221 -5.40 -0.15 4.95
C GLY A 221 -5.23 1.26 5.49
N ASN A 222 -6.32 2.02 5.56
CA ASN A 222 -6.35 3.38 6.11
C ASN A 222 -7.07 3.48 7.46
N ASN A 223 -7.52 2.34 8.03
CA ASN A 223 -8.18 2.24 9.32
C ASN A 223 -9.60 2.84 9.38
N ILE A 224 -10.25 3.11 8.24
CA ILE A 224 -11.59 3.74 8.21
C ILE A 224 -12.65 2.91 8.95
N ARG A 225 -12.56 1.57 8.90
CA ARG A 225 -13.48 0.67 9.61
C ARG A 225 -13.41 0.85 11.13
N ALA A 226 -12.20 0.99 11.68
CA ALA A 226 -12.03 1.23 13.11
C ALA A 226 -12.56 2.60 13.51
N GLN A 227 -12.32 3.64 12.69
CA GLN A 227 -12.87 4.97 12.94
C GLN A 227 -14.41 4.96 12.93
N ALA A 228 -15.02 4.32 11.94
CA ALA A 228 -16.47 4.18 11.85
C ALA A 228 -17.04 3.38 13.03
N LYS A 229 -16.38 2.29 13.45
CA LYS A 229 -16.77 1.53 14.65
C LYS A 229 -16.74 2.40 15.91
N ASN A 230 -15.67 3.18 16.10
CA ASN A 230 -15.55 4.13 17.21
C ASN A 230 -16.61 5.25 17.15
N ALA A 231 -17.09 5.58 15.95
CA ALA A 231 -18.16 6.54 15.72
C ALA A 231 -19.58 5.92 15.78
N GLY A 232 -19.72 4.61 16.03
CA GLY A 232 -21.00 3.94 16.30
C GLY A 232 -21.41 2.86 15.30
N VAL A 233 -20.71 2.69 14.17
CA VAL A 233 -21.03 1.69 13.13
C VAL A 233 -20.57 0.30 13.58
N GLN A 234 -21.44 -0.42 14.29
CA GLN A 234 -21.08 -1.67 14.97
C GLN A 234 -20.53 -2.76 14.03
N ASN A 235 -21.07 -2.83 12.81
CA ASN A 235 -20.73 -3.83 11.81
C ASN A 235 -19.75 -3.32 10.75
N ALA A 236 -18.94 -2.29 11.06
CA ALA A 236 -17.94 -1.73 10.15
C ALA A 236 -16.91 -2.76 9.64
N PHE A 237 -16.63 -3.81 10.42
CA PHE A 237 -15.69 -4.88 10.07
C PHE A 237 -16.32 -6.02 9.25
N ASP A 238 -17.60 -5.93 8.85
CA ASP A 238 -18.16 -6.78 7.79
C ASP A 238 -17.48 -6.52 6.43
N ILE A 239 -16.81 -5.37 6.30
CA ILE A 239 -15.89 -5.08 5.20
C ILE A 239 -14.52 -5.67 5.55
N PRO A 240 -14.00 -6.65 4.79
CA PRO A 240 -12.70 -7.26 5.07
C PRO A 240 -11.54 -6.37 4.60
N GLY A 241 -10.36 -6.53 5.19
CA GLY A 241 -9.13 -5.89 4.71
C GLY A 241 -8.60 -6.51 3.42
N PHE A 242 -7.93 -5.73 2.58
CA PHE A 242 -7.37 -6.23 1.31
C PHE A 242 -6.27 -7.28 1.51
N VAL A 243 -5.55 -7.27 2.64
CA VAL A 243 -4.47 -8.23 2.89
C VAL A 243 -4.99 -9.65 3.10
N PRO A 244 -5.89 -9.92 4.08
CA PRO A 244 -6.49 -11.23 4.21
C PRO A 244 -7.19 -11.68 2.92
N GLU A 245 -7.83 -10.76 2.19
CA GLU A 245 -8.61 -11.09 1.00
C GLU A 245 -7.77 -11.48 -0.23
N TYR A 246 -6.64 -10.78 -0.44
CA TYR A 246 -5.95 -10.80 -1.73
C TYR A 246 -4.42 -10.94 -1.65
N ILE A 247 -3.77 -10.37 -0.63
CA ILE A 247 -2.30 -10.22 -0.62
C ILE A 247 -1.60 -11.29 0.22
N ARG A 248 -2.22 -11.81 1.28
CA ARG A 248 -1.58 -12.78 2.18
C ARG A 248 -0.99 -14.01 1.50
N PRO A 249 -1.58 -14.59 0.44
CA PRO A 249 -0.95 -15.69 -0.29
C PRO A 249 0.42 -15.32 -0.89
N LEU A 250 0.63 -14.05 -1.27
CA LEU A 250 1.92 -13.55 -1.74
C LEU A 250 2.93 -13.42 -0.58
N PHE A 251 2.47 -12.99 0.60
CA PHE A 251 3.30 -12.90 1.80
C PHE A 251 3.80 -14.27 2.28
N CYS A 252 3.02 -15.33 2.08
CA CYS A 252 3.43 -16.70 2.39
C CYS A 252 4.67 -17.15 1.60
N GLU A 253 5.00 -16.48 0.50
CA GLU A 253 6.20 -16.73 -0.33
C GLU A 253 7.25 -15.62 -0.19
N GLY A 254 7.10 -14.74 0.81
CA GLY A 254 7.99 -13.60 1.03
C GLY A 254 7.90 -12.51 -0.04
N ARG A 255 6.87 -12.52 -0.90
CA ARG A 255 6.66 -11.48 -1.91
C ARG A 255 6.14 -10.22 -1.26
N GLY A 256 6.59 -9.06 -1.72
CA GLY A 256 6.12 -7.78 -1.23
C GLY A 256 6.74 -6.62 -2.02
N PRO A 257 6.53 -5.36 -1.59
CA PRO A 257 6.84 -4.15 -2.37
C PRO A 257 8.33 -3.80 -2.42
N PHE A 258 9.12 -4.75 -2.91
CA PHE A 258 10.54 -4.61 -3.22
C PHE A 258 10.77 -3.55 -4.30
N ARG A 259 11.73 -2.66 -4.05
CA ARG A 259 12.00 -1.50 -4.91
C ARG A 259 13.48 -1.17 -4.97
N TRP A 260 13.87 -0.45 -6.01
CA TRP A 260 15.21 0.10 -6.12
C TRP A 260 15.22 1.49 -6.75
N VAL A 261 16.31 2.21 -6.51
CA VAL A 261 16.50 3.61 -6.90
C VAL A 261 17.89 3.77 -7.52
N ALA A 262 17.96 4.38 -8.70
CA ALA A 262 19.21 4.69 -9.38
C ALA A 262 19.79 6.01 -8.85
N LEU A 263 20.92 5.94 -8.13
CA LEU A 263 21.57 7.14 -7.58
C LEU A 263 22.23 8.02 -8.63
N SER A 264 22.40 7.52 -9.86
CA SER A 264 22.88 8.30 -11.00
C SER A 264 21.90 9.40 -11.41
N GLY A 265 20.61 9.24 -11.07
CA GLY A 265 19.53 10.07 -11.63
C GLY A 265 19.17 9.73 -13.07
N ASP A 266 19.81 8.72 -13.67
CA ASP A 266 19.64 8.39 -15.08
C ASP A 266 18.56 7.29 -15.28
N PRO A 267 17.49 7.56 -16.05
CA PRO A 267 16.43 6.58 -16.28
C PRO A 267 16.89 5.33 -17.03
N GLU A 268 18.00 5.38 -17.77
CA GLU A 268 18.56 4.21 -18.47
C GLU A 268 19.06 3.14 -17.50
N ASP A 269 19.48 3.52 -16.28
CA ASP A 269 19.83 2.54 -15.24
C ASP A 269 18.59 1.74 -14.79
N ILE A 270 17.42 2.39 -14.74
CA ILE A 270 16.15 1.68 -14.50
C ILE A 270 15.76 0.84 -15.71
N ALA A 271 15.91 1.34 -16.94
CA ALA A 271 15.65 0.54 -18.13
C ALA A 271 16.53 -0.72 -18.19
N ARG A 272 17.80 -0.61 -17.78
CA ARG A 272 18.74 -1.73 -17.71
C ARG A 272 18.35 -2.76 -16.65
N THR A 273 17.89 -2.31 -15.49
CA THR A 273 17.42 -3.19 -14.40
C THR A 273 16.05 -3.81 -14.68
N ASP A 274 15.15 -3.11 -15.38
CA ASP A 274 13.91 -3.67 -15.91
C ASP A 274 14.23 -4.83 -16.88
N LYS A 275 15.21 -4.65 -17.77
CA LYS A 275 15.68 -5.72 -18.66
C LYS A 275 16.29 -6.89 -17.88
N LEU A 276 17.12 -6.60 -16.87
CA LEU A 276 17.72 -7.63 -16.01
C LEU A 276 16.65 -8.50 -15.33
N ALA A 277 15.59 -7.89 -14.81
CA ALA A 277 14.49 -8.61 -14.17
C ALA A 277 13.83 -9.60 -15.16
N LEU A 278 13.62 -9.19 -16.41
CA LEU A 278 13.06 -10.06 -17.46
C LEU A 278 14.04 -11.15 -17.91
N GLU A 279 15.35 -10.87 -17.89
CA GLU A 279 16.42 -11.83 -18.20
C GLU A 279 16.50 -12.94 -17.14
N LEU A 280 16.41 -12.59 -15.85
CA LEU A 280 16.50 -13.56 -14.73
C LEU A 280 15.20 -14.36 -14.54
N PHE A 281 14.04 -13.72 -14.75
CA PHE A 281 12.74 -14.35 -14.48
C PHE A 281 11.84 -14.44 -15.73
N PRO A 282 12.32 -15.05 -16.84
CA PRO A 282 11.64 -15.00 -18.14
C PRO A 282 10.30 -15.74 -18.18
N LYS A 283 10.05 -16.62 -17.21
CA LYS A 283 8.79 -17.38 -17.09
C LYS A 283 7.70 -16.63 -16.32
N ASN A 284 8.03 -15.51 -15.67
CA ASN A 284 7.06 -14.75 -14.87
C ASN A 284 6.22 -13.81 -15.77
N GLN A 285 5.04 -14.27 -16.18
CA GLN A 285 4.15 -13.50 -17.06
C GLN A 285 3.61 -12.22 -16.39
N THR A 286 3.35 -12.25 -15.08
CA THR A 286 2.91 -11.08 -14.32
C THR A 286 4.00 -10.02 -14.31
N LEU A 287 5.25 -10.40 -14.06
CA LEU A 287 6.42 -9.53 -14.16
C LEU A 287 6.55 -8.92 -15.57
N ALA A 288 6.45 -9.75 -16.61
CA ALA A 288 6.55 -9.28 -17.99
C ALA A 288 5.48 -8.22 -18.33
N ARG A 289 4.23 -8.47 -17.92
CA ARG A 289 3.13 -7.51 -18.09
C ARG A 289 3.37 -6.24 -17.26
N TRP A 290 3.77 -6.40 -16.00
CA TRP A 290 4.06 -5.28 -15.10
C TRP A 290 5.16 -4.39 -15.68
N MET A 291 6.30 -4.95 -16.10
CA MET A 291 7.42 -4.19 -16.66
C MET A 291 7.03 -3.44 -17.94
N LYS A 292 6.25 -4.07 -18.82
CA LYS A 292 5.72 -3.41 -20.02
C LYS A 292 4.87 -2.19 -19.64
N LEU A 293 3.88 -2.38 -18.77
CA LEU A 293 2.97 -1.29 -18.39
C LEU A 293 3.67 -0.21 -17.56
N ALA A 294 4.60 -0.58 -16.70
CA ALA A 294 5.39 0.35 -15.90
C ALA A 294 6.24 1.25 -16.80
N LYS A 295 6.85 0.71 -17.86
CA LYS A 295 7.59 1.50 -18.86
C LYS A 295 6.67 2.43 -19.66
N GLU A 296 5.47 1.98 -20.02
CA GLU A 296 4.53 2.75 -20.85
C GLU A 296 3.78 3.84 -20.06
N ARG A 297 3.54 3.64 -18.77
CA ARG A 297 2.55 4.42 -18.00
C ARG A 297 3.11 5.14 -16.79
N ILE A 298 4.26 4.72 -16.24
CA ILE A 298 4.80 5.32 -15.02
C ILE A 298 5.84 6.38 -15.37
N GLN A 299 5.56 7.62 -14.96
CA GLN A 299 6.52 8.71 -14.99
C GLN A 299 7.36 8.70 -13.71
N PHE A 300 8.68 8.85 -13.84
CA PHE A 300 9.57 8.94 -12.69
C PHE A 300 9.35 10.24 -11.89
N GLN A 301 9.58 10.17 -10.58
CA GLN A 301 9.42 11.28 -9.64
C GLN A 301 10.70 11.42 -8.80
N GLY A 302 11.53 12.42 -9.08
CA GLY A 302 12.85 12.54 -8.47
C GLY A 302 13.85 11.55 -9.10
N LEU A 303 14.64 10.86 -8.28
CA LEU A 303 15.54 9.81 -8.77
C LEU A 303 14.72 8.70 -9.45
N PRO A 304 15.12 8.23 -10.65
CA PRO A 304 14.50 7.09 -11.29
C PRO A 304 14.51 5.88 -10.36
N ALA A 305 13.34 5.29 -10.19
CA ALA A 305 13.11 4.18 -9.27
C ALA A 305 12.11 3.21 -9.88
N ARG A 306 12.13 1.96 -9.42
CA ARG A 306 11.19 0.93 -9.84
C ARG A 306 10.69 0.16 -8.63
N ILE A 307 9.38 -0.14 -8.64
CA ILE A 307 8.76 -1.13 -7.77
C ILE A 307 8.62 -2.44 -8.57
N CYS A 308 8.98 -3.57 -7.96
CA CYS A 308 8.70 -4.89 -8.49
C CYS A 308 8.55 -5.90 -7.36
N TRP A 309 7.40 -6.52 -7.21
CA TRP A 309 7.18 -7.50 -6.15
C TRP A 309 7.94 -8.80 -6.39
N PHE A 310 9.03 -8.99 -5.65
CA PHE A 310 9.83 -10.21 -5.62
C PHE A 310 9.73 -10.92 -4.28
N GLY A 311 9.79 -12.26 -4.32
CA GLY A 311 9.71 -13.16 -3.17
C GLY A 311 11.05 -13.53 -2.58
N TYR A 312 11.01 -14.47 -1.64
CA TYR A 312 12.21 -15.15 -1.15
C TYR A 312 12.98 -15.79 -2.32
N GLY A 313 14.31 -15.73 -2.29
CA GLY A 313 15.17 -16.16 -3.40
C GLY A 313 15.30 -15.10 -4.50
N GLU A 314 14.18 -14.72 -5.15
CA GLU A 314 14.16 -13.75 -6.25
C GLU A 314 14.84 -12.42 -5.87
N ARG A 315 14.59 -11.92 -4.64
CA ARG A 315 15.21 -10.67 -4.15
C ARG A 315 16.73 -10.74 -4.10
N ALA A 316 17.29 -11.82 -3.55
CA ALA A 316 18.74 -11.98 -3.41
C ALA A 316 19.41 -12.18 -4.78
N GLU A 317 18.84 -13.02 -5.63
CA GLU A 317 19.33 -13.25 -6.99
C GLU A 317 19.39 -11.93 -7.79
N PHE A 318 18.30 -11.16 -7.77
CA PHE A 318 18.23 -9.88 -8.48
C PHE A 318 19.15 -8.82 -7.88
N GLY A 319 19.22 -8.71 -6.55
CA GLY A 319 20.09 -7.75 -5.86
C GLY A 319 21.57 -7.97 -6.15
N VAL A 320 22.01 -9.23 -6.13
CA VAL A 320 23.40 -9.61 -6.47
C VAL A 320 23.69 -9.34 -7.95
N ALA A 321 22.78 -9.69 -8.84
CA ALA A 321 22.95 -9.44 -10.27
C ALA A 321 23.04 -7.92 -10.58
N MET A 322 22.23 -7.09 -9.90
CA MET A 322 22.36 -5.62 -10.01
C MET A 322 23.72 -5.12 -9.52
N ASN A 323 24.25 -5.66 -8.43
CA ASN A 323 25.58 -5.30 -7.94
C ASN A 323 26.68 -5.63 -8.96
N GLU A 324 26.58 -6.76 -9.67
CA GLU A 324 27.51 -7.09 -10.75
C GLU A 324 27.39 -6.14 -11.94
N LEU A 325 26.18 -5.65 -12.27
CA LEU A 325 26.03 -4.62 -13.32
C LEU A 325 26.69 -3.30 -12.93
N VAL A 326 26.58 -2.88 -11.66
CA VAL A 326 27.27 -1.69 -11.14
C VAL A 326 28.79 -1.89 -11.22
N LYS A 327 29.30 -3.05 -10.79
CA LYS A 327 30.73 -3.39 -10.85
C LYS A 327 31.30 -3.34 -12.28
N ARG A 328 30.52 -3.77 -13.28
CA ARG A 328 30.91 -3.74 -14.70
C ARG A 328 30.72 -2.38 -15.38
N GLY A 329 30.11 -1.41 -14.70
CA GLY A 329 29.80 -0.11 -15.27
C GLY A 329 28.65 -0.10 -16.27
N GLU A 330 27.82 -1.16 -16.33
CA GLU A 330 26.58 -1.18 -17.12
C GLU A 330 25.49 -0.31 -16.48
N ILE A 331 25.55 -0.16 -15.16
CA ILE A 331 24.76 0.81 -14.39
C ILE A 331 25.73 1.91 -13.94
N LYS A 332 25.34 3.17 -14.15
CA LYS A 332 26.26 4.32 -14.04
C LYS A 332 26.68 4.68 -12.61
N ALA A 333 25.88 4.30 -11.61
CA ALA A 333 26.15 4.58 -10.20
C ALA A 333 25.55 3.49 -9.30
N PRO A 334 25.86 3.48 -7.99
CA PRO A 334 25.25 2.54 -7.05
C PRO A 334 23.72 2.58 -7.07
N ILE A 335 23.10 1.42 -6.81
CA ILE A 335 21.65 1.27 -6.69
C ILE A 335 21.28 1.10 -5.22
N VAL A 336 20.31 1.88 -4.77
CA VAL A 336 19.68 1.68 -3.44
C VAL A 336 18.56 0.67 -3.61
N ILE A 337 18.52 -0.36 -2.76
CA ILE A 337 17.52 -1.43 -2.78
C ILE A 337 16.80 -1.46 -1.43
N GLY A 338 15.47 -1.38 -1.46
CA GLY A 338 14.67 -1.41 -0.25
C GLY A 338 13.24 -1.85 -0.52
N ARG A 339 12.32 -1.43 0.35
CA ARG A 339 10.90 -1.76 0.26
C ARG A 339 10.06 -0.81 1.10
N ASP A 340 8.74 -0.95 0.99
CA ASP A 340 7.85 -0.43 2.03
C ASP A 340 8.06 -1.17 3.36
N HIS A 341 7.55 -0.61 4.45
CA HIS A 341 7.45 -1.33 5.73
C HIS A 341 6.28 -2.32 5.74
N LEU A 342 5.32 -2.16 4.83
CA LEU A 342 4.37 -3.21 4.47
C LEU A 342 5.13 -4.29 3.71
N ASP A 343 5.41 -5.42 4.36
CA ASP A 343 6.00 -6.60 3.75
C ASP A 343 5.73 -7.83 4.62
N ALA A 344 5.94 -9.03 4.07
CA ALA A 344 5.55 -10.30 4.68
C ALA A 344 6.03 -10.50 6.13
N GLY A 345 7.23 -10.02 6.47
CA GLY A 345 7.85 -10.23 7.78
C GLY A 345 8.05 -8.98 8.63
N SER A 346 7.65 -7.81 8.15
CA SER A 346 8.14 -6.54 8.70
C SER A 346 7.08 -5.69 9.36
N VAL A 347 5.86 -6.19 9.58
CA VAL A 347 4.77 -5.42 10.17
C VAL A 347 3.84 -6.28 11.01
N ALA A 348 3.40 -5.72 12.14
CA ALA A 348 2.24 -6.14 12.89
C ALA A 348 1.19 -5.02 12.82
N SER A 349 0.02 -5.32 12.25
CA SER A 349 -1.09 -4.38 12.12
C SER A 349 -2.43 -5.15 12.03
N PRO A 350 -3.14 -5.34 13.15
CA PRO A 350 -4.38 -6.12 13.22
C PRO A 350 -5.53 -5.63 12.34
N ASN A 351 -5.50 -4.36 11.92
CA ASN A 351 -6.53 -3.79 11.03
C ASN A 351 -6.08 -3.73 9.56
N ARG A 352 -4.94 -4.35 9.23
CA ARG A 352 -4.37 -4.33 7.88
C ARG A 352 -3.55 -5.59 7.58
N GLU A 353 -2.23 -5.57 7.68
CA GLU A 353 -1.39 -6.67 7.19
C GLU A 353 -1.58 -7.99 7.94
N THR A 354 -1.83 -7.89 9.25
CA THR A 354 -1.95 -9.06 10.13
C THR A 354 -3.39 -9.27 10.60
N GLU A 355 -4.37 -8.71 9.88
CA GLU A 355 -5.80 -8.88 10.17
C GLU A 355 -6.27 -10.32 9.94
N GLY A 356 -6.80 -10.97 10.98
CA GLY A 356 -7.33 -12.33 10.88
C GLY A 356 -6.24 -13.34 10.54
N MET A 357 -5.15 -13.38 11.31
CA MET A 357 -4.18 -14.48 11.22
C MET A 357 -4.87 -15.80 11.62
N LEU A 358 -4.55 -16.92 10.96
CA LEU A 358 -5.21 -18.22 11.20
C LEU A 358 -5.14 -18.70 12.67
N ASP A 359 -4.10 -18.29 13.39
CA ASP A 359 -3.86 -18.63 14.79
C ASP A 359 -4.28 -17.53 15.78
N GLY A 360 -4.81 -16.40 15.28
CA GLY A 360 -5.16 -15.23 16.09
C GLY A 360 -3.96 -14.39 16.55
N SER A 361 -2.77 -14.57 15.94
CA SER A 361 -1.54 -13.84 16.27
C SER A 361 -1.48 -12.39 15.77
N ASP A 362 -2.61 -11.81 15.38
CA ASP A 362 -2.74 -10.52 14.72
C ASP A 362 -1.89 -9.40 15.36
N ALA A 363 -1.90 -9.34 16.69
CA ALA A 363 -1.27 -8.29 17.49
C ALA A 363 0.17 -8.58 17.93
N ILE A 364 0.75 -9.74 17.58
CA ILE A 364 2.13 -10.07 17.96
C ILE A 364 3.11 -9.17 17.20
N ALA A 365 3.75 -8.26 17.93
CA ALA A 365 4.69 -7.28 17.39
C ALA A 365 6.17 -7.68 17.50
N ASP A 366 6.47 -8.91 17.92
CA ASP A 366 7.84 -9.42 17.98
C ASP A 366 8.46 -9.50 16.57
N TRP A 367 7.69 -9.95 15.58
CA TRP A 367 8.14 -10.15 14.20
C TRP A 367 8.76 -8.91 13.54
N PRO A 368 8.12 -7.73 13.51
CA PRO A 368 8.75 -6.53 12.96
C PRO A 368 10.01 -6.10 13.73
N LEU A 369 10.09 -6.35 15.04
CA LEU A 369 11.30 -6.08 15.82
C LEU A 369 12.44 -7.03 15.44
N LEU A 370 12.14 -8.34 15.35
CA LEU A 370 13.07 -9.34 14.85
C LEU A 370 13.51 -9.04 13.41
N ASN A 371 12.63 -8.53 12.56
CA ASN A 371 12.96 -8.10 11.19
C ASN A 371 14.03 -7.00 11.19
N ALA A 372 13.88 -5.98 12.04
CA ALA A 372 14.89 -4.94 12.16
C ALA A 372 16.22 -5.48 12.70
N LEU A 373 16.17 -6.33 13.74
CA LEU A 373 17.37 -6.92 14.34
C LEU A 373 18.12 -7.82 13.35
N ILE A 374 17.42 -8.70 12.63
CA ILE A 374 18.05 -9.61 11.68
C ILE A 374 18.62 -8.86 10.48
N ASN A 375 17.94 -7.82 9.99
CA ASN A 375 18.46 -6.99 8.90
C ASN A 375 19.68 -6.17 9.32
N THR A 376 19.74 -5.74 10.59
CA THR A 376 20.93 -5.11 11.17
C THR A 376 22.09 -6.11 11.20
N ALA A 377 21.86 -7.32 11.70
CA ALA A 377 22.88 -8.38 11.79
C ALA A 377 23.33 -8.88 10.40
N ALA A 378 22.41 -8.93 9.43
CA ALA A 378 22.69 -9.35 8.06
C ALA A 378 23.51 -8.32 7.27
N GLY A 379 23.50 -7.06 7.72
CA GLY A 379 24.31 -5.98 7.17
C GLY A 379 23.58 -5.03 6.22
N ALA A 380 22.31 -4.71 6.46
CA ALA A 380 21.61 -3.65 5.75
C ALA A 380 22.38 -2.31 5.86
N SER A 381 22.24 -1.41 4.89
CA SER A 381 22.87 -0.08 4.92
C SER A 381 22.18 0.85 5.90
N TRP A 382 20.86 0.77 6.02
CA TRP A 382 20.13 1.32 7.16
C TRP A 382 18.88 0.49 7.47
N VAL A 383 18.48 0.55 8.73
CA VAL A 383 17.32 -0.15 9.28
C VAL A 383 16.50 0.84 10.10
N SER A 384 15.19 0.71 10.03
CA SER A 384 14.24 1.57 10.73
C SER A 384 13.21 0.74 11.50
N ILE A 385 12.79 1.25 12.66
CA ILE A 385 11.66 0.74 13.44
C ILE A 385 10.72 1.91 13.68
N HIS A 386 9.49 1.78 13.21
CA HIS A 386 8.48 2.83 13.24
C HIS A 386 7.18 2.30 13.86
N ASN A 387 6.36 3.23 14.35
CA ASN A 387 5.04 2.97 14.91
C ASN A 387 3.97 3.79 14.16
N GLY A 388 2.81 3.16 13.97
CA GLY A 388 1.59 3.77 13.49
C GLY A 388 1.47 4.00 11.98
N GLY A 389 2.43 3.58 11.16
CA GLY A 389 2.42 3.87 9.72
C GLY A 389 1.20 3.33 8.97
N GLY A 390 0.44 4.27 8.42
CA GLY A 390 -0.70 4.06 7.53
C GLY A 390 -2.03 3.74 8.23
N VAL A 391 -2.01 3.07 9.39
CA VAL A 391 -3.24 2.85 10.21
C VAL A 391 -3.35 3.79 11.43
N GLY A 392 -2.33 4.59 11.70
CA GLY A 392 -2.30 5.59 12.76
C GLY A 392 -1.61 5.10 14.05
N ILE A 393 -1.24 6.06 14.91
CA ILE A 393 -0.54 5.82 16.18
C ILE A 393 -1.33 4.83 17.04
N GLY A 394 -0.66 3.78 17.53
CA GLY A 394 -1.27 2.73 18.36
C GLY A 394 -1.72 1.48 17.59
N TYR A 395 -1.83 1.53 16.26
CA TYR A 395 -2.43 0.44 15.47
C TYR A 395 -1.42 -0.41 14.68
N SER A 396 -0.14 -0.05 14.67
CA SER A 396 0.88 -0.86 13.99
C SER A 396 2.30 -0.64 14.52
N GLN A 397 3.11 -1.68 14.41
CA GLN A 397 4.55 -1.63 14.63
C GLN A 397 5.24 -2.31 13.44
N HIS A 398 6.27 -1.68 12.88
CA HIS A 398 6.85 -2.15 11.63
C HIS A 398 8.27 -1.68 11.38
N ALA A 399 9.00 -2.43 10.56
CA ALA A 399 10.39 -2.21 10.23
C ALA A 399 10.64 -2.00 8.74
N GLY A 400 11.60 -1.13 8.45
CA GLY A 400 12.16 -0.93 7.11
C GLY A 400 13.60 -1.37 7.06
N MET A 401 14.03 -1.78 5.88
CA MET A 401 15.44 -2.05 5.61
C MET A 401 15.77 -1.53 4.22
N VAL A 402 17.01 -1.07 4.07
CA VAL A 402 17.58 -0.68 2.80
C VAL A 402 19.04 -1.12 2.74
N VAL A 403 19.47 -1.63 1.59
CA VAL A 403 20.82 -2.11 1.31
C VAL A 403 21.30 -1.52 -0.02
N VAL A 404 22.60 -1.22 -0.12
CA VAL A 404 23.17 -0.55 -1.30
C VAL A 404 23.99 -1.55 -2.12
N ALA A 405 23.75 -1.58 -3.42
CA ALA A 405 24.55 -2.29 -4.41
C ALA A 405 25.52 -1.29 -5.07
N ASP A 406 26.76 -1.26 -4.61
CA ASP A 406 27.82 -0.34 -5.07
C ASP A 406 28.89 -1.01 -5.94
N GLY A 407 28.71 -2.29 -6.28
CA GLY A 407 29.65 -3.08 -7.08
C GLY A 407 30.79 -3.73 -6.27
N ALA A 408 30.90 -3.45 -4.97
CA ALA A 408 31.92 -4.06 -4.12
C ALA A 408 31.56 -5.52 -3.75
N GLU A 409 32.59 -6.34 -3.52
CA GLU A 409 32.42 -7.73 -3.06
C GLU A 409 31.79 -7.80 -1.66
N ASN A 410 32.08 -6.83 -0.80
CA ASN A 410 31.44 -6.72 0.51
C ASN A 410 29.92 -6.48 0.36
N SER A 411 29.51 -5.62 -0.57
CA SER A 411 28.10 -5.32 -0.83
C SER A 411 27.37 -6.54 -1.38
N LYS A 412 28.00 -7.33 -2.26
CA LYS A 412 27.46 -8.63 -2.70
C LYS A 412 27.11 -9.54 -1.51
N ARG A 413 28.04 -9.75 -0.58
CA ARG A 413 27.81 -10.60 0.61
C ARG A 413 26.69 -10.06 1.51
N ARG A 414 26.59 -8.73 1.64
CA ARG A 414 25.52 -8.07 2.42
C ARG A 414 24.16 -8.24 1.72
N LEU A 415 24.11 -8.05 0.41
CA LEU A 415 22.91 -8.24 -0.41
C LEU A 415 22.39 -9.67 -0.30
N GLU A 416 23.25 -10.67 -0.47
CA GLU A 416 22.89 -12.09 -0.32
C GLU A 416 22.23 -12.36 1.04
N ARG A 417 22.82 -11.86 2.13
CA ARG A 417 22.32 -12.10 3.49
C ARG A 417 21.02 -11.35 3.75
N VAL A 418 21.02 -10.04 3.54
CA VAL A 418 19.89 -9.14 3.84
C VAL A 418 18.67 -9.50 3.00
N LEU A 419 18.86 -9.74 1.70
CA LEU A 419 17.76 -10.09 0.78
C LEU A 419 17.31 -11.55 0.89
N THR A 420 17.99 -12.36 1.71
CA THR A 420 17.52 -13.68 2.13
C THR A 420 16.79 -13.60 3.47
N SER A 421 17.37 -12.95 4.48
CA SER A 421 16.80 -12.87 5.82
C SER A 421 15.51 -12.06 5.87
N ASP A 422 15.44 -10.97 5.12
CA ASP A 422 14.30 -10.06 5.14
C ASP A 422 12.98 -10.72 4.65
N PRO A 423 12.88 -11.23 3.41
CA PRO A 423 11.70 -11.97 2.98
C PRO A 423 11.58 -13.32 3.72
N GLY A 424 12.71 -13.90 4.15
CA GLY A 424 12.74 -15.19 4.85
C GLY A 424 11.98 -15.13 6.17
N LEU A 425 12.16 -14.06 6.95
CA LEU A 425 11.38 -13.88 8.18
C LEU A 425 9.88 -13.78 7.91
N GLY A 426 9.48 -13.24 6.76
CA GLY A 426 8.07 -13.20 6.34
C GLY A 426 7.48 -14.59 6.09
N VAL A 427 8.22 -15.47 5.40
CA VAL A 427 7.80 -16.86 5.21
C VAL A 427 7.71 -17.57 6.57
N LEU A 428 8.72 -17.41 7.44
CA LEU A 428 8.75 -18.03 8.77
C LEU A 428 7.59 -17.58 9.64
N ARG A 429 7.28 -16.28 9.67
CA ARG A 429 6.13 -15.72 10.40
C ARG A 429 4.80 -16.36 9.99
N HIS A 430 4.60 -16.54 8.69
CA HIS A 430 3.37 -17.14 8.17
C HIS A 430 3.34 -18.66 8.34
N ALA A 431 4.50 -19.34 8.28
CA ALA A 431 4.60 -20.75 8.60
C ALA A 431 4.28 -21.01 10.09
N ASP A 432 4.77 -20.17 11.00
CA ASP A 432 4.46 -20.21 12.43
C ASP A 432 2.96 -20.02 12.71
N ALA A 433 2.34 -19.07 12.01
CA ALA A 433 0.89 -18.85 12.07
C ALA A 433 0.05 -19.98 11.42
N GLY A 434 0.69 -20.97 10.79
CA GLY A 434 0.04 -22.20 10.32
C GLY A 434 -0.51 -22.17 8.89
N TYR A 435 -0.07 -21.24 8.04
CA TYR A 435 -0.48 -21.23 6.63
C TYR A 435 0.21 -22.36 5.85
N ALA A 436 -0.55 -23.32 5.30
CA ALA A 436 -0.01 -24.46 4.54
C ALA A 436 0.99 -24.02 3.47
N ARG A 437 0.62 -22.99 2.70
CA ARG A 437 1.45 -22.44 1.63
C ARG A 437 2.83 -21.99 2.12
N ALA A 438 2.91 -21.31 3.27
CA ALA A 438 4.19 -20.85 3.82
C ALA A 438 5.04 -22.03 4.33
N ILE A 439 4.40 -23.02 4.94
CA ILE A 439 5.06 -24.25 5.42
C ILE A 439 5.65 -25.04 4.23
N GLU A 440 4.85 -25.28 3.19
CA GLU A 440 5.27 -25.96 1.98
C GLU A 440 6.39 -25.21 1.26
N PHE A 441 6.25 -23.88 1.15
CA PHE A 441 7.26 -23.03 0.54
C PHE A 441 8.58 -23.08 1.32
N ALA A 442 8.53 -22.97 2.65
CA ALA A 442 9.71 -23.07 3.51
C ALA A 442 10.42 -24.42 3.38
N ALA A 443 9.66 -25.53 3.33
CA ALA A 443 10.19 -26.86 3.11
C ALA A 443 10.85 -27.02 1.74
N ALA A 444 10.21 -26.53 0.67
CA ALA A 444 10.74 -26.57 -0.69
C ALA A 444 12.06 -25.78 -0.82
N HIS A 445 12.21 -24.70 -0.05
CA HIS A 445 13.41 -23.85 -0.03
C HIS A 445 14.41 -24.21 1.08
N LYS A 446 14.17 -25.31 1.83
CA LYS A 446 15.03 -25.80 2.91
C LYS A 446 15.34 -24.74 3.97
N MET A 447 14.35 -23.92 4.30
CA MET A 447 14.46 -22.93 5.36
C MET A 447 14.52 -23.63 6.71
N ASP A 448 15.37 -23.14 7.61
CA ASP A 448 15.50 -23.67 8.96
C ASP A 448 14.35 -23.16 9.84
N ILE A 449 13.49 -24.08 10.30
CA ILE A 449 12.41 -23.81 11.25
C ILE A 449 12.65 -24.68 12.48
N PRO A 450 13.14 -24.09 13.60
CA PRO A 450 13.51 -24.87 14.79
C PRO A 450 12.33 -25.63 15.41
N MET A 451 11.11 -25.12 15.29
CA MET A 451 9.89 -25.80 15.73
C MET A 451 9.14 -26.35 14.53
N GLN A 452 8.51 -27.53 14.69
CA GLN A 452 7.67 -28.09 13.65
C GLN A 452 6.37 -27.26 13.53
N PRO A 453 6.11 -26.58 12.40
CA PRO A 453 4.90 -25.78 12.24
C PRO A 453 3.66 -26.68 12.09
N ARG A 454 2.50 -26.17 12.51
CA ARG A 454 1.21 -26.85 12.40
C ARG A 454 0.32 -26.12 11.40
N THR A 455 -0.13 -26.83 10.36
CA THR A 455 -1.12 -26.32 9.39
C THR A 455 -2.47 -26.02 10.05
N ARG A 456 -3.12 -24.92 9.65
CA ARG A 456 -4.38 -24.43 10.23
C ARG A 456 -5.46 -24.06 9.21
N ASP A 457 -5.16 -24.06 7.91
CA ASP A 457 -6.08 -23.76 6.79
C ASP A 457 -6.56 -24.99 6.01
#